data_AF-A0A930LT91-F1
#
_entry.id   AF-A0A930LT91-F1
#
_cell.length_a   1.000
_cell.length_b   1.000
_cell.length_c   1.000
_cell.angle_alpha   90.00
_cell.angle_beta   90.00
_cell.angle_gamma   90.00
#
_symmetry.space_group_name_H-M   'P 1'
#
loop_
_entity.id
_entity.type
_entity.pdbx_description
1 polymer ?
#
loop_
_entity_poly.entity_id
_entity_poly.type
_entity_poly.pdbx_seq_one_letter_code
_entity_poly.pdbx_strand_id
1 'polypeptide(L)'
;MTTNKQTLESIEGLLRAITAHLGITPGDASAPALDPNDPLDEVLEEPSSVQCITNLGADVFNRLDRVGRTRTIRNVLKELMRRETSVTNRTVLSEKTGKCYRIYLARPYRIDIPGSLPHTMFSTADFPLPGLVKPEAMKGWTVEGKAKVLDALEMNDEQYFICELL
;
A
#
# COMPACT_ATOMS: atom_id res chain seq x y z
N MET A 1 -32.23 27.68 17.74
CA MET A 1 -31.07 26.97 18.30
C MET A 1 -31.19 25.51 17.90
N THR A 2 -30.51 25.10 16.82
CA THR A 2 -30.35 23.68 16.48
C THR A 2 -29.49 23.06 17.57
N THR A 3 -30.03 22.06 18.27
CA THR A 3 -29.36 21.48 19.44
C THR A 3 -28.19 20.62 18.98
N ASN A 4 -27.09 20.58 19.77
CA ASN A 4 -25.91 19.75 19.48
C ASN A 4 -26.27 18.29 19.15
N LYS A 5 -27.39 17.81 19.68
CA LYS A 5 -27.98 16.49 19.39
C LYS A 5 -28.42 16.33 17.94
N GLN A 6 -29.15 17.29 17.36
CA GLN A 6 -29.57 17.26 15.95
C GLN A 6 -28.38 17.34 14.99
N THR A 7 -27.32 18.06 15.38
CA THR A 7 -26.08 18.12 14.63
C THR A 7 -25.36 16.77 14.64
N LEU A 8 -25.30 16.10 15.80
CA LEU A 8 -24.69 14.77 15.91
C LEU A 8 -25.43 13.72 15.08
N GLU A 9 -26.76 13.69 15.20
CA GLU A 9 -27.61 12.76 14.44
C GLU A 9 -27.47 12.97 12.92
N SER A 10 -27.29 14.23 12.48
CA SER A 10 -27.04 14.53 11.07
C SER A 10 -25.67 14.05 10.60
N ILE A 11 -24.63 14.20 11.43
CA ILE A 11 -23.28 13.72 11.11
C ILE A 11 -23.27 12.19 11.00
N GLU A 12 -23.92 11.49 11.94
CA GLU A 12 -24.05 10.03 11.89
C GLU A 12 -24.80 9.55 10.64
N GLY A 13 -25.87 10.25 10.26
CA GLY A 13 -26.61 9.95 9.03
C GLY A 13 -25.76 10.12 7.77
N LEU A 14 -24.98 11.21 7.70
CA LEU A 14 -24.08 11.50 6.57
C LEU A 14 -22.96 10.46 6.48
N LEU A 15 -22.36 10.09 7.61
CA LEU A 15 -21.34 9.04 7.65
C LEU A 15 -21.89 7.70 7.19
N ARG A 16 -23.08 7.29 7.66
CA ARG A 16 -23.74 6.06 7.17
C ARG A 16 -24.02 6.08 5.68
N ALA A 17 -24.46 7.21 5.13
CA ALA A 17 -24.73 7.36 3.70
C ALA A 17 -23.44 7.24 2.86
N ILE A 18 -22.35 7.88 3.30
CA ILE A 18 -21.03 7.76 2.66
C ILE A 18 -20.53 6.32 2.73
N THR A 19 -20.62 5.70 3.90
CA THR A 19 -20.24 4.30 4.16
C THR A 19 -21.01 3.33 3.25
N ALA A 20 -22.33 3.50 3.11
CA ALA A 20 -23.15 2.71 2.19
C ALA A 20 -22.81 2.96 0.71
N HIS A 21 -22.56 4.21 0.31
CA HIS A 21 -22.19 4.56 -1.06
C HIS A 21 -20.85 3.95 -1.48
N LEU A 22 -19.93 3.80 -0.53
CA LEU A 22 -18.62 3.17 -0.74
C LEU A 22 -18.63 1.65 -0.56
N GLY A 23 -19.80 1.03 -0.32
CA GLY A 23 -19.91 -0.41 -0.09
C GLY A 23 -19.25 -0.88 1.21
N ILE A 24 -19.00 0.03 2.15
CA ILE A 24 -18.44 -0.27 3.46
C ILE A 24 -19.63 -0.53 4.39
N THR A 25 -19.76 -1.72 4.96
CA THR A 25 -20.83 -2.03 5.94
C THR A 25 -20.35 -1.65 7.34
N PRO A 26 -21.05 -0.79 8.10
CA PRO A 26 -20.67 -0.47 9.46
C PRO A 26 -21.19 -1.58 10.37
N GLY A 27 -20.37 -2.60 10.62
CA GLY A 27 -20.76 -3.65 11.56
C GLY A 27 -20.00 -4.98 11.53
N ASP A 28 -19.07 -5.21 10.60
CA ASP A 28 -18.30 -6.48 10.56
C ASP A 28 -16.94 -6.37 9.87
N ALA A 29 -16.34 -5.17 9.84
CA ALA A 29 -14.92 -5.05 9.53
C ALA A 29 -14.12 -5.40 10.79
N SER A 30 -14.14 -6.67 11.20
CA SER A 30 -12.96 -7.22 11.86
C SER A 30 -11.79 -6.78 10.98
N ALA A 31 -10.83 -6.04 11.56
CA ALA A 31 -9.55 -5.82 10.88
C ALA A 31 -9.15 -7.20 10.31
N PRO A 32 -8.81 -7.30 9.02
CA PRO A 32 -8.53 -8.60 8.41
C PRO A 32 -7.58 -9.33 9.36
N ALA A 33 -8.02 -10.50 9.82
CA ALA A 33 -7.28 -11.23 10.84
C ALA A 33 -5.85 -11.40 10.33
N LEU A 34 -4.87 -10.98 11.14
CA LEU A 34 -3.47 -11.11 10.75
C LEU A 34 -3.20 -12.59 10.49
N ASP A 35 -2.76 -12.91 9.27
CA ASP A 35 -2.35 -14.26 8.94
C ASP A 35 -0.94 -14.44 9.52
N PRO A 36 -0.75 -15.33 10.51
CA PRO A 36 0.58 -15.54 11.10
C PRO A 36 1.61 -16.05 10.09
N ASN A 37 1.18 -16.51 8.91
CA ASN A 37 2.05 -16.97 7.82
C ASN A 37 2.28 -15.90 6.73
N ASP A 38 1.55 -14.79 6.74
CA ASP A 38 1.81 -13.70 5.80
C ASP A 38 2.92 -12.80 6.37
N PRO A 39 4.12 -12.76 5.75
CA PRO A 39 5.21 -11.92 6.26
C PRO A 39 4.86 -10.43 6.31
N LEU A 40 3.89 -9.96 5.52
CA LEU A 40 3.48 -8.56 5.51
C LEU A 40 2.64 -8.16 6.73
N ASP A 41 2.18 -9.13 7.51
CA ASP A 41 1.36 -8.95 8.71
C ASP A 41 2.22 -8.87 10.00
N GLU A 42 3.56 -8.95 9.88
CA GLU A 42 4.48 -8.63 10.96
C GLU A 42 4.27 -7.20 11.44
N VAL A 43 4.00 -7.05 12.75
CA VAL A 43 3.88 -5.76 13.44
C VAL A 43 5.27 -5.26 13.80
N LEU A 44 5.58 -4.03 13.41
CA LEU A 44 6.85 -3.36 13.70
C LEU A 44 6.73 -2.52 14.97
N GLU A 45 7.74 -2.64 15.84
CA GLU A 45 7.82 -1.88 17.08
C GLU A 45 8.68 -0.63 16.91
N GLU A 46 9.69 -0.71 16.05
CA GLU A 46 10.74 0.30 15.93
C GLU A 46 10.63 1.09 14.61
N PRO A 47 10.58 2.44 14.65
CA PRO A 47 10.60 3.28 13.45
C PRO A 47 11.86 3.11 12.59
N SER A 48 12.96 2.62 13.17
CA SER A 48 14.23 2.35 12.50
C SER A 48 14.13 1.23 11.46
N SER A 49 13.07 0.42 11.52
CA SER A 49 12.74 -0.59 10.50
C SER A 49 12.41 0.03 9.15
N VAL A 50 12.07 1.33 9.09
CA VAL A 50 11.89 2.06 7.83
C VAL A 50 13.26 2.51 7.30
N GLN A 51 13.70 2.02 6.13
CA GLN A 51 14.95 2.50 5.51
C GLN A 51 14.75 3.86 4.85
N CYS A 52 14.93 4.91 5.63
CA CYS A 52 14.97 6.28 5.14
C CYS A 52 16.02 7.10 5.91
N ILE A 53 16.61 8.09 5.26
CA ILE A 53 17.61 8.99 5.88
C ILE A 53 16.94 10.01 6.82
N THR A 54 15.61 10.18 6.72
CA THR A 54 14.83 11.17 7.48
C THR A 54 14.02 10.53 8.61
N ASN A 55 13.42 11.35 9.48
CA ASN A 55 12.52 10.92 10.57
C ASN A 55 11.17 10.33 10.11
N LEU A 56 11.06 9.94 8.83
CA LEU A 56 9.82 9.51 8.19
C LEU A 56 9.19 8.28 8.87
N GLY A 57 10.00 7.38 9.42
CA GLY A 57 9.50 6.20 10.15
C GLY A 57 8.63 6.58 11.35
N ALA A 58 9.11 7.50 12.19
CA ALA A 58 8.37 7.96 13.37
C ALA A 58 7.07 8.66 12.97
N ASP A 59 7.12 9.48 11.92
CA ASP A 59 5.93 10.17 11.41
C ASP A 59 4.88 9.20 10.87
N VAL A 60 5.30 8.12 10.19
CA VAL A 60 4.38 7.08 9.70
C VAL A 60 3.73 6.34 10.87
N PHE A 61 4.52 5.96 11.88
CA PHE A 61 4.01 5.23 13.05
C PHE A 61 2.97 6.07 13.78
N ASN A 62 3.30 7.33 14.08
CA ASN A 62 2.38 8.29 14.70
C ASN A 62 1.08 8.45 13.91
N ARG A 63 1.15 8.47 12.57
CA ARG A 63 -0.05 8.57 11.72
C ARG A 63 -0.91 7.31 11.81
N LEU A 64 -0.30 6.13 11.75
CA LEU A 64 -1.00 4.85 11.85
C LEU A 64 -1.73 4.72 13.19
N ASP A 65 -1.06 5.08 14.29
CA ASP A 65 -1.66 5.08 15.62
C ASP A 65 -2.85 6.04 15.72
N ARG A 66 -2.68 7.26 15.20
CA ARG A 66 -3.74 8.28 15.22
C ARG A 66 -5.00 7.83 14.49
N VAL A 67 -4.87 6.97 13.47
CA VAL A 67 -6.02 6.41 12.74
C VAL A 67 -6.40 5.00 13.18
N GLY A 68 -5.81 4.50 14.27
CA GLY A 68 -6.12 3.19 14.83
C GLY A 68 -5.72 2.00 13.94
N ARG A 69 -4.69 2.15 13.10
CA ARG A 69 -4.20 1.08 12.22
C ARG A 69 -2.96 0.42 12.82
N THR A 70 -2.93 -0.90 12.85
CA THR A 70 -1.76 -1.68 13.28
C THR A 70 -0.55 -1.40 12.38
N ARG A 71 0.62 -1.29 12.98
CA ARG A 71 1.90 -0.98 12.33
C ARG A 71 2.51 -2.19 11.62
N THR A 72 1.71 -2.90 10.82
CA THR A 72 2.24 -4.02 10.04
C THR A 72 3.16 -3.54 8.92
N ILE A 73 4.09 -4.37 8.46
CA ILE A 73 4.92 -4.09 7.29
C ILE A 73 4.06 -3.58 6.12
N ARG A 74 2.92 -4.24 5.84
CA ARG A 74 1.96 -3.81 4.81
C ARG A 74 1.47 -2.37 5.02
N ASN A 75 1.01 -2.05 6.23
CA ASN A 75 0.42 -0.76 6.51
C ASN A 75 1.46 0.36 6.54
N VAL A 76 2.65 0.08 7.06
CA VAL A 76 3.78 1.02 7.05
C VAL A 76 4.20 1.34 5.61
N LEU A 77 4.37 0.33 4.75
CA LEU A 77 4.69 0.53 3.34
C LEU A 77 3.61 1.33 2.59
N LYS A 78 2.33 1.01 2.81
CA LYS A 78 1.21 1.77 2.22
C LYS A 78 1.21 3.23 2.69
N GLU A 79 1.38 3.47 3.98
CA GLU A 79 1.37 4.82 4.54
C GLU A 79 2.59 5.65 4.10
N LEU A 80 3.74 5.01 3.84
CA LEU A 80 4.92 5.65 3.25
C LEU A 80 4.66 6.16 1.82
N MET A 81 3.88 5.43 1.02
CA MET A 81 3.57 5.84 -0.36
C MET A 81 2.33 6.74 -0.47
N ARG A 82 1.54 6.88 0.60
CA ARG A 82 0.21 7.50 0.54
C ARG A 82 0.19 8.98 0.13
N ARG A 83 1.28 9.73 0.35
CA ARG A 83 1.32 11.20 0.17
C ARG A 83 2.47 11.72 -0.69
N GLU A 84 3.44 10.89 -1.00
CA GLU A 84 4.65 11.31 -1.72
C GLU A 84 4.58 10.86 -3.18
N THR A 85 4.00 11.71 -4.04
CA THR A 85 3.76 11.39 -5.47
C THR A 85 5.04 11.32 -6.31
N SER A 86 6.16 11.86 -5.84
CA SER A 86 7.45 11.82 -6.55
C SER A 86 8.24 10.54 -6.29
N VAL A 87 7.83 9.77 -5.29
CA VAL A 87 8.57 8.60 -4.82
C VAL A 87 8.06 7.36 -5.51
N THR A 88 8.99 6.58 -6.05
CA THR A 88 8.65 5.38 -6.80
C THR A 88 8.81 4.10 -5.99
N ASN A 89 9.50 4.14 -4.85
CA ASN A 89 9.62 3.02 -3.94
C ASN A 89 9.94 3.42 -2.49
N ARG A 90 9.59 2.53 -1.55
CA ARG A 90 9.91 2.62 -0.12
C ARG A 90 10.23 1.24 0.44
N THR A 91 11.19 1.17 1.36
CA THR A 91 11.71 -0.09 1.91
C THR A 91 11.54 -0.14 3.42
N VAL A 92 11.17 -1.31 3.92
CA VAL A 92 11.00 -1.63 5.34
C VAL A 92 11.71 -2.96 5.62
N LEU A 93 12.40 -3.08 6.75
CA LEU A 93 12.95 -4.35 7.24
C LEU A 93 11.96 -5.01 8.18
N SER A 94 11.93 -6.34 8.11
CA SER A 94 11.41 -7.15 9.20
C SER A 94 12.38 -7.12 10.38
N GLU A 95 11.85 -6.87 11.56
CA GLU A 95 12.58 -6.93 12.84
C GLU A 95 12.84 -8.38 13.22
N LYS A 96 11.94 -9.29 12.85
CA LYS A 96 12.05 -10.73 13.15
C LYS A 96 13.08 -11.45 12.30
N THR A 97 13.17 -11.09 11.02
CA THR A 97 13.93 -11.88 10.02
C THR A 97 15.07 -11.10 9.36
N GLY A 98 15.10 -9.76 9.52
CA GLY A 98 16.04 -8.89 8.81
C GLY A 98 15.79 -8.77 7.31
N LYS A 99 14.74 -9.43 6.77
CA LYS A 99 14.40 -9.37 5.35
C LYS A 99 13.91 -7.99 4.94
N CYS A 100 14.20 -7.62 3.70
CA CYS A 100 13.79 -6.35 3.12
C CYS A 100 12.49 -6.50 2.33
N TYR A 101 11.51 -5.65 2.65
CA TYR A 101 10.26 -5.54 1.92
C TYR A 101 10.18 -4.16 1.28
N ARG A 102 9.82 -4.12 -0.01
CA ARG A 102 9.74 -2.90 -0.78
C ARG A 102 8.38 -2.77 -1.45
N ILE A 103 7.78 -1.60 -1.31
CA ILE A 103 6.63 -1.21 -2.11
C ILE A 103 7.12 -0.42 -3.32
N TYR A 104 6.59 -0.73 -4.50
CA TYR A 104 6.91 -0.10 -5.76
C TYR A 104 5.66 0.52 -6.37
N LEU A 105 5.79 1.73 -6.87
CA LEU A 105 4.86 2.31 -7.83
C LEU A 105 5.12 1.72 -9.22
N ALA A 106 4.07 1.20 -9.86
CA ALA A 106 4.12 0.75 -11.25
C ALA A 106 3.87 1.94 -12.18
N ARG A 107 4.92 2.38 -12.88
CA ARG A 107 4.83 3.54 -13.77
C ARG A 107 4.56 3.09 -15.20
N PRO A 108 3.52 3.63 -15.85
CA PRO A 108 3.34 3.44 -17.28
C PRO A 108 4.40 4.26 -18.03
N TYR A 109 4.94 3.68 -19.09
CA TYR A 109 5.67 4.41 -20.12
C TYR A 109 5.13 4.03 -21.49
N ARG A 110 4.98 5.06 -22.33
CA ARG A 110 4.49 4.92 -23.69
C ARG A 110 5.67 4.73 -24.63
N ILE A 111 5.60 3.72 -25.46
CA ILE A 111 6.59 3.42 -26.48
C ILE A 111 5.95 3.65 -27.84
N ASP A 112 6.50 4.63 -28.57
CA ASP A 112 6.11 4.90 -29.94
C ASP A 112 7.06 4.12 -30.88
N ILE A 113 6.54 3.03 -31.44
CA ILE A 113 7.26 2.20 -32.40
C ILE A 113 6.87 2.66 -33.82
N PRO A 114 7.81 3.06 -34.68
CA PRO A 114 7.50 3.50 -36.04
C PRO A 114 6.65 2.46 -36.80
N GLY A 115 5.54 2.91 -37.39
CA GLY A 115 4.63 2.05 -38.14
C GLY A 115 3.72 1.15 -37.29
N SER A 116 3.75 1.28 -35.97
CA SER A 116 2.87 0.55 -35.05
C SER A 116 2.01 1.51 -34.23
N LEU A 117 0.94 0.98 -33.63
CA LEU A 117 0.22 1.72 -32.60
C LEU A 117 1.12 1.92 -31.37
N PRO A 118 0.95 3.02 -30.62
CA PRO A 118 1.67 3.23 -29.38
C PRO A 118 1.38 2.12 -28.36
N HIS A 119 2.43 1.62 -27.73
CA HIS A 119 2.35 0.56 -26.72
C HIS A 119 2.57 1.16 -25.33
N THR A 120 1.77 0.74 -24.36
CA THR A 120 2.01 1.07 -22.95
C THR A 120 2.67 -0.12 -22.28
N MET A 121 3.81 0.11 -21.64
CA MET A 121 4.46 -0.84 -20.77
C MET A 121 4.52 -0.29 -19.35
N PHE A 122 4.72 -1.17 -18.38
CA PHE A 122 4.85 -0.79 -16.97
C PHE A 122 6.22 -1.21 -16.44
N SER A 123 6.75 -0.44 -15.50
CA SER A 123 7.95 -0.83 -14.75
C SER A 123 7.87 -0.31 -13.33
N THR A 124 8.60 -0.98 -12.44
CA THR A 124 8.98 -0.42 -11.15
C THR A 124 10.27 0.39 -11.31
N ALA A 125 10.81 0.90 -10.20
CA ALA A 125 12.13 1.52 -10.19
C ALA A 125 13.28 0.51 -10.44
N ASP A 126 13.05 -0.79 -10.19
CA ASP A 126 14.11 -1.78 -10.14
C ASP A 126 13.99 -2.84 -11.25
N PHE A 127 12.80 -3.06 -11.82
CA PHE A 127 12.55 -4.07 -12.85
C PHE A 127 11.33 -3.75 -13.73
N PRO A 128 11.30 -4.23 -14.98
CA PRO A 128 10.13 -4.12 -15.85
C PRO A 128 8.98 -5.02 -15.37
N LEU A 129 7.75 -4.61 -15.67
CA LEU A 129 6.54 -5.40 -15.42
C LEU A 129 5.97 -5.91 -16.76
N PRO A 130 5.46 -7.15 -16.80
CA PRO A 130 4.83 -7.69 -18.00
C PRO A 130 3.50 -6.98 -18.25
N GLY A 131 3.42 -6.15 -19.29
CA GLY A 131 2.26 -5.27 -19.56
C GLY A 131 0.94 -5.98 -19.89
N LEU A 132 0.94 -7.30 -20.11
CA LEU A 132 -0.27 -8.09 -20.44
C LEU A 132 -0.86 -8.83 -19.23
N VAL A 133 -0.22 -8.75 -18.06
CA VAL A 133 -0.61 -9.53 -16.88
C VAL A 133 -1.36 -8.63 -15.92
N LYS A 134 -2.51 -9.09 -15.42
CA LYS A 134 -3.23 -8.38 -14.35
C LYS A 134 -2.36 -8.32 -13.08
N PRO A 135 -2.25 -7.18 -12.39
CA PRO A 135 -1.39 -7.04 -11.22
C PRO A 135 -1.61 -8.12 -10.16
N GLU A 136 -2.86 -8.50 -9.89
CA GLU A 136 -3.21 -9.51 -8.88
C GLU A 136 -2.68 -10.89 -9.23
N ALA A 137 -2.57 -11.20 -10.53
CA ALA A 137 -2.05 -12.47 -11.01
C ALA A 137 -0.53 -12.59 -10.80
N MET A 138 0.16 -11.48 -10.51
CA MET A 138 1.59 -11.48 -10.22
C MET A 138 1.92 -11.89 -8.77
N LYS A 139 0.94 -11.97 -7.87
CA LYS A 139 1.19 -12.42 -6.50
C LYS A 139 1.81 -13.82 -6.49
N GLY A 140 2.91 -13.97 -5.77
CA GLY A 140 3.71 -15.19 -5.70
C GLY A 140 4.79 -15.32 -6.77
N TRP A 141 4.84 -14.43 -7.77
CA TRP A 141 5.86 -14.46 -8.81
C TRP A 141 7.22 -14.04 -8.27
N THR A 142 8.27 -14.57 -8.89
CA THR A 142 9.65 -14.12 -8.69
C THR A 142 10.13 -13.42 -9.95
N VAL A 143 10.59 -12.18 -9.81
CA VAL A 143 11.08 -11.35 -10.93
C VAL A 143 12.60 -11.36 -10.91
N GLU A 144 13.19 -11.86 -12.00
CA GLU A 144 14.65 -11.95 -12.22
C GLU A 144 15.46 -12.62 -11.08
N GLY A 145 14.81 -13.41 -10.21
CA GLY A 145 15.45 -13.94 -9.00
C GLY A 145 15.78 -12.89 -7.94
N LYS A 146 15.36 -11.63 -8.11
CA LYS A 146 15.69 -10.48 -7.24
C LYS A 146 14.57 -10.08 -6.29
N ALA A 147 13.32 -10.32 -6.69
CA ALA A 147 12.16 -9.90 -5.91
C ALA A 147 11.03 -10.92 -6.03
N LYS A 148 10.39 -11.23 -4.91
CA LYS A 148 9.16 -12.02 -4.85
C LYS A 148 7.97 -11.10 -4.60
N VAL A 149 6.98 -11.12 -5.48
CA VAL A 149 5.77 -10.30 -5.34
C VAL A 149 4.86 -10.93 -4.29
N LEU A 150 4.52 -10.17 -3.25
CA LEU A 150 3.69 -10.61 -2.13
C LEU A 150 2.28 -10.03 -2.16
N ASP A 151 2.15 -8.81 -2.70
CA ASP A 151 0.85 -8.15 -2.84
C ASP A 151 0.83 -7.23 -4.06
N ALA A 152 -0.35 -7.02 -4.62
CA ALA A 152 -0.62 -6.05 -5.66
C ALA A 152 -1.88 -5.28 -5.27
N LEU A 153 -1.81 -3.94 -5.29
CA LEU A 153 -2.88 -3.10 -4.78
C LEU A 153 -2.95 -1.76 -5.50
N GLU A 154 -4.13 -1.16 -5.51
CA GLU A 154 -4.36 0.19 -6.02
C GLU A 154 -4.48 1.18 -4.85
N MET A 155 -3.84 2.33 -4.97
CA MET A 155 -3.95 3.43 -4.01
C MET A 155 -3.78 4.76 -4.76
N ASN A 156 -4.63 5.75 -4.51
CA ASN A 156 -4.58 7.05 -5.19
C ASN A 156 -4.58 6.94 -6.73
N ASP A 157 -5.42 6.05 -7.29
CA ASP A 157 -5.51 5.75 -8.74
C ASP A 157 -4.20 5.25 -9.38
N GLU A 158 -3.26 4.79 -8.55
CA GLU A 158 -1.97 4.27 -8.96
C GLU A 158 -1.81 2.81 -8.53
N GLN A 159 -1.14 2.02 -9.37
CA GLN A 159 -0.88 0.61 -9.12
C GLN A 159 0.42 0.44 -8.34
N TYR A 160 0.36 -0.35 -7.28
CA TYR A 160 1.50 -0.68 -6.43
C TYR A 160 1.71 -2.19 -6.31
N PHE A 161 2.97 -2.56 -6.07
CA PHE A 161 3.38 -3.93 -5.75
C PHE A 161 4.20 -3.93 -4.46
N ILE A 162 3.90 -4.85 -3.55
CA ILE A 162 4.75 -5.10 -2.38
C ILE A 162 5.54 -6.38 -2.64
N CYS A 163 6.85 -6.29 -2.52
CA CYS A 163 7.77 -7.39 -2.76
C CYS A 163 8.67 -7.66 -1.56
N GLU A 164 9.06 -8.92 -1.38
CA GLU A 164 10.25 -9.32 -0.63
C GLU A 164 11.45 -9.28 -1.57
N LEU A 165 12.55 -8.65 -1.15
CA LEU A 165 13.81 -8.64 -1.91
C LEU A 165 14.63 -9.90 -1.57
N LEU A 166 15.19 -10.54 -2.60
CA LEU A 166 15.90 -11.83 -2.53
C LEU A 166 17.42 -11.66 -2.60
#